data_AF-A0A5J4NJ70-F1
#
_entry.id   AF-A0A5J4NJ70-F1
#
_cell.length_a   1.000
_cell.length_b   1.000
_cell.length_c   1.000
_cell.angle_alpha   90.00
_cell.angle_beta   90.00
_cell.angle_gamma   90.00
#
_symmetry.space_group_name_H-M   'P 1'
#
loop_
_entity.id
_entity.type
_entity.pdbx_description
1 polymer ?
#
loop_
_entity_poly.entity_id
_entity_poly.type
_entity_poly.pdbx_seq_one_letter_code
_entity_poly.pdbx_strand_id
1 'polypeptide(L)'
;MKADPQFKAKVYDFFQKVKFGCILLSRISEYVKEPKAPVLIRQLVAILKEGVNLCRDPKTDVAEVPCNIVFPRLPSETLAFMQAYLTPDQEALIEELGPAWTSAR
;
A
#
# COMPACT_ATOMS: atom_id res chain seq x y z
N MET A 1 -10.29 20.26 -11.71
CA MET A 1 -11.48 20.00 -10.86
C MET A 1 -11.00 19.78 -9.44
N LYS A 2 -11.41 20.61 -8.46
CA LYS A 2 -11.16 20.27 -7.05
C LYS A 2 -12.06 19.07 -6.73
N ALA A 3 -11.48 17.89 -6.52
CA ALA A 3 -12.25 16.71 -6.14
C ALA A 3 -13.02 16.99 -4.83
N ASP A 4 -14.25 16.46 -4.76
CA ASP A 4 -15.13 16.54 -3.60
C ASP A 4 -14.36 16.13 -2.32
N PRO A 5 -14.38 16.95 -1.25
CA PRO A 5 -13.72 16.63 0.01
C PRO A 5 -14.10 15.26 0.57
N GLN A 6 -15.36 14.83 0.41
CA GLN A 6 -15.81 13.54 0.90
C GLN A 6 -15.21 12.39 0.08
N PHE A 7 -15.14 12.54 -1.24
CA PHE A 7 -14.41 11.61 -2.10
C PHE A 7 -12.93 11.49 -1.71
N LYS A 8 -12.23 12.61 -1.51
CA LYS A 8 -10.83 12.60 -1.06
C LYS A 8 -10.63 11.86 0.25
N ALA A 9 -11.54 12.06 1.21
CA ALA A 9 -11.47 11.38 2.50
C ALA A 9 -11.61 9.86 2.35
N LYS A 10 -12.51 9.38 1.48
CA LYS A 10 -12.67 7.94 1.20
C LYS A 10 -11.44 7.34 0.52
N VAL A 11 -10.83 8.07 -0.41
CA VAL A 11 -9.58 7.64 -1.07
C VAL A 11 -8.46 7.55 -0.05
N TYR A 12 -8.33 8.54 0.84
CA TYR A 12 -7.33 8.53 1.90
C TYR A 12 -7.54 7.30 2.81
N ASP A 13 -8.75 7.12 3.35
CA ASP A 13 -9.13 6.00 4.21
C ASP A 13 -8.88 4.62 3.57
N PHE A 14 -9.12 4.46 2.27
CA PHE A 14 -8.78 3.24 1.53
C PHE A 14 -7.29 2.90 1.65
N PHE A 15 -6.39 3.84 1.35
CA PHE A 15 -4.95 3.58 1.43
C PHE A 15 -4.48 3.32 2.86
N GLN A 16 -5.06 4.02 3.84
CA GLN A 16 -4.78 3.76 5.26
C GLN A 16 -5.16 2.33 5.66
N LYS A 17 -6.30 1.83 5.15
CA LYS A 17 -6.74 0.44 5.39
C LYS A 17 -5.86 -0.58 4.71
N VAL A 18 -5.38 -0.32 3.49
CA VAL A 18 -4.41 -1.19 2.81
C VAL A 18 -3.15 -1.31 3.66
N LYS A 19 -2.58 -0.19 4.12
CA LYS A 19 -1.42 -0.21 5.00
C LYS A 19 -1.68 -0.98 6.30
N PHE A 20 -2.81 -0.73 6.94
CA PHE A 20 -3.19 -1.45 8.14
C PHE A 20 -3.30 -2.97 7.89
N GLY A 21 -3.85 -3.36 6.74
CA GLY A 21 -3.91 -4.77 6.29
C GLY A 21 -2.51 -5.39 6.16
N CYS A 22 -1.56 -4.68 5.57
CA CYS A 22 -0.16 -5.13 5.47
C CYS A 22 0.46 -5.33 6.87
N ILE A 23 0.25 -4.37 7.78
CA ILE A 23 0.77 -4.43 9.16
C ILE A 23 0.17 -5.61 9.92
N LEU A 24 -1.15 -5.79 9.83
CA LEU A 24 -1.82 -6.89 10.49
C LEU A 24 -1.31 -8.23 9.97
N LEU A 25 -1.26 -8.39 8.64
CA LEU A 25 -0.82 -9.61 8.00
C LEU A 25 0.62 -9.97 8.36
N SER A 26 1.55 -9.01 8.41
CA SER A 26 2.93 -9.29 8.80
C SER A 26 3.02 -9.83 10.24
N ARG A 27 2.22 -9.27 11.16
CA ARG A 27 2.19 -9.66 12.57
C ARG A 27 1.59 -11.03 12.84
N ILE A 28 0.63 -11.45 12.02
CA ILE A 28 -0.04 -12.75 12.17
C ILE A 28 0.41 -13.79 11.15
N SER A 29 1.45 -13.48 10.37
CA SER A 29 1.84 -14.25 9.17
C SER A 29 2.07 -15.74 9.46
N GLU A 30 2.65 -16.08 10.60
CA GLU A 30 2.91 -17.46 11.04
C GLU A 30 1.62 -18.26 11.34
N TYR A 31 0.54 -17.57 11.68
CA TYR A 31 -0.75 -18.19 12.02
C TYR A 31 -1.66 -18.36 10.79
N VAL A 32 -1.34 -17.71 9.66
CA VAL A 32 -2.16 -17.72 8.45
C VAL A 32 -1.73 -18.85 7.51
N LYS A 33 -2.59 -19.88 7.41
CA LYS A 33 -2.24 -21.14 6.73
C LYS A 33 -2.73 -21.22 5.28
N GLU A 34 -3.94 -20.76 4.98
CA GLU A 34 -4.55 -20.96 3.66
C GLU A 34 -5.48 -19.80 3.26
N PRO A 35 -5.15 -19.04 2.21
CA PRO A 35 -3.85 -19.01 1.53
C PRO A 35 -2.75 -18.46 2.46
N LYS A 36 -1.50 -18.89 2.27
CA LYS A 36 -0.36 -18.45 3.11
C LYS A 36 -0.13 -16.95 3.00
N ALA A 37 0.44 -16.36 4.06
CA ALA A 37 0.70 -14.92 4.13
C ALA A 37 1.41 -14.29 2.91
N PRO A 38 2.40 -14.94 2.24
CA PRO A 38 3.00 -14.40 1.02
C PRO A 38 2.01 -14.24 -0.15
N VAL A 39 1.02 -15.13 -0.26
CA VAL A 39 -0.02 -14.99 -1.30
C VAL A 39 -0.92 -13.80 -0.97
N LEU A 40 -1.32 -13.67 0.29
CA LEU A 40 -2.21 -12.61 0.74
C LEU A 40 -1.59 -11.22 0.61
N ILE A 41 -0.31 -11.05 0.93
CA ILE A 41 0.34 -9.73 0.81
C ILE A 41 0.43 -9.30 -0.65
N ARG A 42 0.68 -10.23 -1.58
CA ARG A 42 0.65 -9.94 -3.01
C ARG A 42 -0.75 -9.55 -3.50
N GLN A 43 -1.80 -10.15 -2.96
CA GLN A 43 -3.18 -9.74 -3.26
C GLN A 43 -3.49 -8.35 -2.71
N LEU A 44 -3.06 -8.02 -1.48
CA LEU A 44 -3.19 -6.67 -0.94
C LEU A 44 -2.48 -5.62 -1.80
N VAL A 45 -1.28 -5.92 -2.31
CA VAL A 45 -0.55 -4.99 -3.19
C VAL A 45 -1.16 -4.92 -4.59
N ALA A 46 -1.82 -5.98 -5.08
CA ALA A 46 -2.61 -5.89 -6.31
C ALA A 46 -3.79 -4.92 -6.14
N ILE A 47 -4.52 -4.98 -5.02
CA ILE A 47 -5.59 -4.04 -4.69
C ILE A 47 -5.05 -2.61 -4.53
N LEU A 48 -3.86 -2.45 -3.91
CA LEU A 48 -3.16 -1.18 -3.85
C LEU A 48 -2.93 -0.59 -5.25
N LYS A 49 -2.42 -1.41 -6.18
CA LYS A 49 -2.14 -0.99 -7.57
C LYS A 49 -3.39 -0.45 -8.26
N GLU A 50 -4.53 -1.10 -8.09
CA GLU A 50 -5.81 -0.62 -8.63
C GLU A 50 -6.17 0.76 -8.07
N GLY A 51 -6.06 0.95 -6.75
CA GLY A 51 -6.30 2.24 -6.12
C GLY A 51 -5.34 3.34 -6.57
N VAL A 52 -4.06 3.00 -6.76
CA VAL A 52 -3.03 3.91 -7.30
C VAL A 52 -3.38 4.34 -8.72
N ASN A 53 -3.75 3.39 -9.59
CA ASN A 53 -4.14 3.67 -10.97
C ASN A 53 -5.36 4.60 -11.06
N LEU A 54 -6.34 4.43 -10.17
CA LEU A 54 -7.50 5.33 -10.08
C LEU A 54 -7.14 6.76 -9.65
N CYS A 55 -6.03 6.93 -8.94
CA CYS A 55 -5.56 8.22 -8.46
C CYS A 55 -4.48 8.86 -9.36
N ARG A 56 -4.07 8.17 -10.43
CA ARG A 56 -2.99 8.63 -11.31
C ARG A 56 -3.49 9.77 -12.20
N ASP A 57 -2.73 10.86 -12.25
CA ASP A 57 -3.03 11.95 -13.17
C ASP A 57 -2.69 11.51 -14.60
N PRO A 58 -3.64 11.54 -15.55
CA PRO A 58 -3.42 11.05 -16.91
C PRO A 58 -2.42 11.88 -17.73
N LYS A 59 -2.04 13.08 -17.27
CA LYS A 59 -1.08 13.96 -17.95
C LYS A 59 0.34 13.79 -17.43
N THR A 60 0.49 13.62 -16.11
CA THR A 60 1.81 13.53 -15.47
C THR A 60 2.21 12.09 -15.15
N ASP A 61 1.27 11.17 -15.22
CA ASP A 61 1.41 9.78 -14.80
C ASP A 61 1.80 9.67 -13.30
N VAL A 62 1.50 10.68 -12.47
CA VAL A 62 1.82 10.69 -11.04
C VAL A 62 0.58 10.40 -10.20
N ALA A 63 0.70 9.53 -9.20
CA ALA A 63 -0.34 9.27 -8.21
C ALA A 63 -0.08 10.04 -6.90
N GLU A 64 -0.31 11.36 -6.89
CA GLU A 64 0.08 12.24 -5.78
C GLU A 64 -0.59 11.87 -4.44
N VAL A 65 -1.86 11.46 -4.46
CA VAL A 65 -2.61 11.13 -3.24
C VAL A 65 -1.98 9.95 -2.47
N PRO A 66 -1.77 8.76 -3.07
CA PRO A 66 -1.17 7.63 -2.36
C PRO A 66 0.25 7.93 -1.84
N CYS A 67 1.04 8.75 -2.54
CA CYS A 67 2.39 9.14 -2.06
C CYS A 67 2.36 9.95 -0.75
N ASN A 68 1.24 10.58 -0.41
CA ASN A 68 1.07 11.41 0.79
C ASN A 68 0.34 10.71 1.94
N ILE A 69 0.08 9.41 1.84
CA ILE A 69 -0.59 8.63 2.89
C ILE A 69 0.42 8.25 3.96
N VAL A 70 0.68 9.11 4.94
CA VAL A 70 1.70 8.82 5.97
C VAL A 70 1.21 7.81 7.00
N PHE A 71 -0.04 7.92 7.44
CA PHE A 71 -0.60 7.07 8.49
C PHE A 71 -1.38 5.87 7.93
N PRO A 72 -1.37 4.69 8.58
CA PRO A 72 -0.37 4.29 9.57
C PRO A 72 1.02 4.19 8.91
N ARG A 73 2.08 4.42 9.68
CA ARG A 73 3.43 4.13 9.21
C ARG A 73 3.65 2.62 9.20
N LEU A 74 4.34 2.12 8.19
CA LEU A 74 4.70 0.71 8.11
C LEU A 74 5.87 0.45 9.06
N PRO A 75 5.71 -0.40 10.09
CA PRO A 75 6.81 -0.80 10.95
C PRO A 75 7.93 -1.49 10.17
N SER A 76 9.15 -1.48 10.71
CA SER A 76 10.31 -2.11 10.06
C SER A 76 10.09 -3.60 9.79
N GLU A 77 9.40 -4.32 10.69
CA GLU A 77 9.06 -5.72 10.49
C GLU A 77 8.09 -5.93 9.31
N THR A 78 7.15 -5.00 9.10
CA THR A 78 6.22 -5.06 7.97
C THR A 78 6.92 -4.76 6.66
N LEU A 79 7.84 -3.78 6.64
CA LEU A 79 8.66 -3.48 5.47
C LEU A 79 9.52 -4.67 5.05
N ALA A 80 10.22 -5.28 6.02
CA ALA A 80 11.02 -6.49 5.77
C ALA A 80 10.15 -7.66 5.28
N PHE A 81 8.96 -7.85 5.88
CA PHE A 81 8.00 -8.86 5.44
C PHE A 81 7.53 -8.63 3.99
N MET A 82 7.25 -7.39 3.61
CA MET A 82 6.87 -7.04 2.23
C MET A 82 8.03 -7.32 1.26
N GLN A 83 9.23 -6.82 1.55
CA GLN A 83 10.44 -7.05 0.72
C GLN A 83 10.77 -8.55 0.54
N ALA A 84 10.42 -9.41 1.50
CA ALA A 84 10.66 -10.84 1.38
C ALA A 84 9.71 -11.56 0.41
N TYR A 85 8.53 -11.00 0.12
CA TYR A 85 7.43 -11.76 -0.52
C TYR A 85 6.76 -11.07 -1.72
N LEU A 86 7.01 -9.79 -1.94
CA LEU A 86 6.53 -9.08 -3.11
C LEU A 86 7.28 -9.51 -4.37
N THR A 87 6.63 -9.39 -5.52
CA THR A 87 7.28 -9.57 -6.82
C THR A 87 8.03 -8.29 -7.20
N PRO A 88 8.99 -8.34 -8.15
CA PRO A 88 9.71 -7.14 -8.59
C PRO A 88 8.79 -5.97 -9.01
N ASP A 89 7.73 -6.26 -9.77
CA ASP A 89 6.74 -5.24 -10.17
C ASP A 89 5.99 -4.61 -8.98
N GLN A 90 5.78 -5.38 -7.91
CA GLN A 90 5.10 -4.93 -6.70
C GLN A 90 6.04 -4.11 -5.83
N GLU A 91 7.31 -4.50 -5.73
CA GLU A 91 8.35 -3.71 -5.07
C GLU A 91 8.53 -2.36 -5.78
N ALA A 92 8.64 -2.36 -7.11
CA ALA A 92 8.73 -1.14 -7.91
C ALA A 92 7.54 -0.19 -7.67
N LEU A 93 6.32 -0.72 -7.54
CA LEU A 93 5.15 0.07 -7.16
C LEU A 93 5.32 0.70 -5.77
N ILE A 94 5.78 -0.05 -4.78
CA ILE A 94 5.99 0.48 -3.42
C ILE A 94 7.08 1.56 -3.40
N GLU A 95 8.15 1.37 -4.16
CA GLU A 95 9.22 2.37 -4.32
C GLU A 95 8.72 3.64 -5.00
N GLU A 96 7.88 3.52 -6.03
CA GLU A 96 7.24 4.65 -6.73
C GLU A 96 6.44 5.53 -5.76
N LEU A 97 5.75 4.91 -4.79
CA LEU A 97 4.95 5.63 -3.79
C LEU A 97 5.79 6.35 -2.72
N GLY A 98 7.11 6.10 -2.68
CA GLY A 98 8.06 6.88 -1.91
C GLY A 98 8.01 6.69 -0.39
N PRO A 99 8.57 7.65 0.38
CA PRO A 99 8.86 7.49 1.81
C PRO A 99 7.65 7.17 2.69
N ALA A 100 6.44 7.56 2.28
CA ALA A 100 5.23 7.18 2.98
C ALA A 100 5.05 5.65 3.05
N TRP A 101 5.58 4.90 2.09
CA TRP A 101 5.46 3.44 1.97
C TRP A 101 6.77 2.69 2.19
N THR A 102 7.91 3.39 2.23
CA THR A 102 9.23 2.76 2.40
C THR A 102 9.96 3.16 3.69
N SER A 103 9.47 4.14 4.44
CA SER A 103 10.06 4.57 5.72
C SER A 103 9.26 4.13 6.94
N ALA A 104 9.95 3.55 7.91
CA ALA A 104 9.40 3.27 9.24
C ALA A 104 9.48 4.46 10.21
N ARG A 105 10.28 5.50 9.90
CA ARG A 105 10.58 6.64 10.80
C ARG A 105 9.76 7.88 10.49
#